data_AF-A0A496A551-F1
#
_entry.id   AF-A0A496A551-F1
#
_cell.length_a   1.000
_cell.length_b   1.000
_cell.length_c   1.000
_cell.angle_alpha   90.00
_cell.angle_beta   90.00
_cell.angle_gamma   90.00
#
_symmetry.space_group_name_H-M   'P 1'
#
loop_
_entity.id
_entity.type
_entity.pdbx_description
1 polymer ?
#
loop_
_entity_poly.entity_id
_entity_poly.type
_entity_poly.pdbx_seq_one_letter_code
_entity_poly.pdbx_strand_id
1 'polypeptide(L)'
;MEMLIAIALVIIVIAIILAGREKSRDVSDKDLSPFEPELHSASKPASDASDKDWCSFESKLHIELHSKGKLSKPEPFDYGADEWKVRSRQLREQAQWRCQACNLSLYQHKHYLHTHHIWGTRYNNPKNLRALCIGCHSEQPGGNHYLLKGTRDYQGFMKRYGKKWRRESSEDLKRDYSETKK
;
A
#
# COMPACT_ATOMS: atom_id res chain seq x y z
N MET A 1 49.02 -40.52 -1.47
CA MET A 1 47.80 -40.65 -2.31
C MET A 1 46.63 -39.88 -1.71
N GLU A 2 46.35 -40.05 -0.42
CA GLU A 2 45.22 -39.39 0.25
C GLU A 2 45.27 -37.85 0.27
N MET A 3 46.45 -37.24 0.48
CA MET A 3 46.57 -35.76 0.41
C MET A 3 46.25 -35.19 -0.98
N LEU A 4 46.55 -35.93 -2.05
CA LEU A 4 46.26 -35.47 -3.41
C LEU A 4 44.76 -35.50 -3.70
N ILE A 5 44.04 -36.48 -3.12
CA ILE A 5 42.58 -36.58 -3.22
C ILE A 5 41.93 -35.42 -2.46
N ALA A 6 42.41 -35.11 -1.25
CA ALA A 6 41.88 -33.99 -0.46
C ALA A 6 42.06 -32.64 -1.17
N ILE A 7 43.23 -32.39 -1.77
CA ILE A 7 43.50 -31.16 -2.53
C ILE A 7 42.60 -31.07 -3.77
N ALA A 8 42.40 -32.19 -4.49
CA ALA A 8 41.50 -32.22 -5.65
C ALA A 8 40.05 -31.88 -5.27
N LEU A 9 39.55 -32.41 -4.16
CA LEU A 9 38.18 -32.12 -3.68
C LEU A 9 38.00 -30.64 -3.30
N VAL A 10 38.99 -30.04 -2.64
CA VAL A 10 38.95 -28.61 -2.28
C VAL A 10 38.94 -27.74 -3.55
N ILE A 11 39.76 -28.07 -4.55
CA ILE A 11 39.78 -27.35 -5.84
C ILE A 11 38.44 -27.47 -6.56
N ILE A 12 37.82 -28.65 -6.57
CA ILE A 12 36.49 -28.87 -7.17
C ILE A 12 35.42 -28.03 -6.48
N VAL A 13 35.41 -27.99 -5.13
CA VAL A 13 34.45 -27.18 -4.37
C VAL A 13 34.64 -25.69 -4.64
N ILE A 14 35.88 -25.21 -4.68
CA ILE A 14 36.18 -23.81 -5.03
C ILE A 14 35.73 -23.50 -6.47
N ALA A 15 35.97 -24.40 -7.42
CA ALA A 15 35.52 -24.24 -8.80
C ALA A 15 34.00 -24.17 -8.90
N ILE A 16 33.24 -24.96 -8.14
CA ILE A 16 31.78 -24.90 -8.08
C ILE A 16 31.30 -23.56 -7.49
N ILE A 17 31.94 -23.08 -6.43
CA ILE A 17 31.61 -21.78 -5.80
C ILE A 17 31.89 -20.62 -6.77
N LEU A 18 32.99 -20.67 -7.52
CA LEU A 18 33.36 -19.66 -8.51
C LEU A 18 32.49 -19.73 -9.78
N ALA A 19 32.09 -20.93 -10.22
CA ALA A 19 31.18 -21.13 -11.35
C ALA A 19 29.73 -20.73 -11.03
N GLY A 20 29.34 -20.73 -9.75
CA GLY A 20 28.01 -20.26 -9.29
C GLY A 20 27.80 -18.74 -9.36
N ARG A 21 28.77 -17.98 -9.89
CA ARG A 21 28.72 -16.52 -9.98
C ARG A 21 28.61 -16.04 -11.43
N GLU A 22 27.63 -16.53 -12.17
CA GLU A 22 27.32 -16.01 -13.50
C GLU A 22 26.15 -15.03 -13.50
N LYS A 23 26.56 -13.76 -13.67
CA LYS A 23 26.05 -12.83 -14.68
C LYS A 23 24.58 -12.41 -14.54
N SER A 24 24.37 -11.39 -13.72
CA SER A 24 23.32 -10.39 -13.99
C SER A 24 23.48 -9.92 -15.44
N ARG A 25 22.53 -10.28 -16.30
CA ARG A 25 22.45 -9.73 -17.66
C ARG A 25 22.20 -8.24 -17.54
N ASP A 26 23.18 -7.49 -17.99
CA ASP A 26 23.07 -6.06 -18.26
C ASP A 26 22.08 -5.91 -19.42
N VAL A 27 20.87 -5.42 -19.11
CA VAL A 27 19.90 -5.02 -20.13
C VAL A 27 20.24 -3.59 -20.48
N SER A 28 20.84 -3.42 -21.65
CA SER A 28 21.12 -2.12 -22.24
C SER A 28 19.80 -1.36 -22.42
N ASP A 29 19.60 -0.33 -21.60
CA ASP A 29 18.59 0.72 -21.77
C ASP A 29 18.89 1.51 -23.04
N LYS A 30 18.36 1.04 -24.17
CA LYS A 30 18.23 1.79 -25.42
C LYS A 30 16.93 1.36 -26.07
N ASP A 31 15.83 1.94 -25.60
CA ASP A 31 14.59 2.21 -26.36
C ASP A 31 13.43 2.54 -25.40
N LEU A 32 13.63 3.51 -24.51
CA LEU A 32 12.52 4.25 -23.91
C LEU A 32 12.67 5.70 -24.34
N SER A 33 11.90 6.03 -25.39
CA SER A 33 11.63 7.40 -25.80
C SER A 33 11.26 8.27 -24.61
N PRO A 34 11.57 9.57 -24.61
CA PRO A 34 11.19 10.49 -23.55
C PRO A 34 9.65 10.54 -23.46
N PHE A 35 9.07 9.85 -22.49
CA PHE A 35 7.75 10.23 -22.01
C PHE A 35 7.99 11.42 -21.10
N GLU A 36 7.82 12.62 -21.66
CA GLU A 36 7.77 13.83 -20.86
C GLU A 36 6.75 13.59 -19.74
N PRO A 37 7.15 13.68 -18.46
CA PRO A 37 6.16 13.77 -17.41
C PRO A 37 5.50 15.13 -17.61
N GLU A 38 4.26 15.13 -18.10
CA GLU A 38 3.39 16.28 -17.88
C GLU A 38 3.51 16.61 -16.39
N LEU A 39 4.07 17.78 -16.13
CA LEU A 39 4.20 18.39 -14.82
C LEU A 39 2.78 18.70 -14.33
N HIS A 40 2.06 17.65 -13.91
CA HIS A 40 0.84 17.81 -13.13
C HIS A 40 1.30 18.30 -11.77
N SER A 41 1.27 19.62 -11.66
CA SER A 41 1.34 20.40 -10.44
C SER A 41 0.92 19.57 -9.24
N ALA A 42 1.78 19.52 -8.23
CA ALA A 42 1.53 18.94 -6.92
C ALA A 42 0.03 18.98 -6.60
N SER A 43 -0.64 17.84 -6.73
CA SER A 43 -2.06 17.75 -6.45
C SER A 43 -2.21 18.07 -4.97
N LYS A 44 -2.79 19.25 -4.70
CA LYS A 44 -3.26 19.68 -3.39
C LYS A 44 -3.94 18.51 -2.67
N PRO A 45 -3.83 18.41 -1.34
CA PRO A 45 -4.57 17.40 -0.60
C PRO A 45 -6.05 17.47 -1.01
N ALA A 46 -6.65 16.29 -1.21
CA ALA A 46 -8.01 16.10 -1.71
C ALA A 46 -9.09 16.53 -0.69
N SER A 47 -8.96 17.71 -0.08
CA SER A 47 -9.80 18.12 1.05
C SER A 47 -11.01 18.98 0.67
N ASP A 48 -11.03 19.63 -0.50
CA ASP A 48 -12.01 20.71 -0.70
C ASP A 48 -13.04 20.44 -1.82
N ALA A 49 -12.69 19.64 -2.83
CA ALA A 49 -13.62 19.27 -3.91
C ALA A 49 -14.42 17.98 -3.62
N SER A 50 -14.03 17.20 -2.59
CA SER A 50 -14.56 15.88 -2.28
C SER A 50 -15.77 15.89 -1.33
N ASP A 51 -15.96 16.94 -0.53
CA ASP A 51 -16.98 16.98 0.52
C ASP A 51 -18.43 17.00 -0.04
N LYS A 52 -18.70 17.72 -1.15
CA LYS A 52 -20.05 17.79 -1.77
C LYS A 52 -20.45 16.49 -2.48
N ASP A 53 -19.49 15.86 -3.15
CA ASP A 53 -19.70 14.58 -3.84
C ASP A 53 -19.92 13.45 -2.84
N TRP A 54 -19.20 13.49 -1.71
CA TRP A 54 -19.39 12.51 -0.64
C TRP A 54 -20.75 12.63 0.04
N CYS A 55 -21.18 13.85 0.41
CA CYS A 55 -22.52 14.06 1.00
C CYS A 55 -23.64 13.56 0.08
N SER A 56 -23.54 13.86 -1.23
CA SER A 56 -24.52 13.40 -2.21
C SER A 56 -24.54 11.88 -2.37
N PHE A 57 -23.38 11.24 -2.28
CA PHE A 57 -23.28 9.78 -2.28
C PHE A 57 -23.91 9.15 -1.03
N GLU A 58 -23.60 9.67 0.16
CA GLU A 58 -24.12 9.13 1.43
C GLU A 58 -25.64 9.16 1.47
N SER A 59 -26.26 10.27 1.04
CA SER A 59 -27.71 10.37 0.96
C SER A 59 -28.31 9.33 0.01
N LYS A 60 -27.70 9.12 -1.16
CA LYS A 60 -28.16 8.12 -2.13
C LYS A 60 -28.00 6.69 -1.60
N LEU A 61 -26.85 6.37 -1.03
CA LEU A 61 -26.56 5.06 -0.46
C LEU A 61 -27.53 4.71 0.68
N HIS A 62 -27.80 5.67 1.56
CA HIS A 62 -28.74 5.50 2.66
C HIS A 62 -30.15 5.18 2.15
N ILE A 63 -30.66 5.97 1.21
CA ILE A 63 -31.98 5.75 0.59
C ILE A 63 -32.03 4.37 -0.07
N GLU A 64 -31.00 4.00 -0.82
CA GLU A 64 -30.94 2.71 -1.53
C GLU A 64 -30.94 1.53 -0.55
N LEU A 65 -30.07 1.53 0.46
CA LEU A 65 -29.99 0.44 1.43
C LEU A 65 -31.23 0.36 2.32
N HIS A 66 -31.82 1.50 2.69
CA HIS A 66 -33.08 1.54 3.42
C HIS A 66 -34.21 0.94 2.58
N SER A 67 -34.33 1.32 1.31
CA SER A 67 -35.35 0.76 0.40
C SER A 67 -35.24 -0.76 0.23
N LYS A 68 -34.03 -1.31 0.37
CA LYS A 68 -33.74 -2.75 0.28
C LYS A 68 -33.83 -3.48 1.61
N GLY A 69 -34.16 -2.80 2.71
CA GLY A 69 -34.15 -3.39 4.06
C GLY A 69 -32.76 -3.86 4.52
N LYS A 70 -31.69 -3.31 3.93
CA LYS A 70 -30.29 -3.70 4.15
C LYS A 70 -29.51 -2.72 5.04
N LEU A 71 -30.20 -1.71 5.58
CA LEU A 71 -29.57 -0.77 6.48
C LEU A 71 -29.33 -1.43 7.84
N SER A 72 -28.08 -1.55 8.25
CA SER A 72 -27.75 -1.99 9.62
C SER A 72 -28.16 -0.89 10.62
N LYS A 73 -28.68 -1.28 11.79
CA LYS A 73 -28.93 -0.35 12.90
C LYS A 73 -27.65 0.43 13.25
N PRO A 74 -27.76 1.70 13.66
CA PRO A 74 -26.60 2.41 14.20
C PRO A 74 -26.20 1.73 15.52
N GLU A 75 -25.02 1.14 15.51
CA GLU A 75 -24.26 0.48 16.59
C GLU A 75 -24.52 -1.02 16.88
N PRO A 76 -23.45 -1.82 17.12
CA PRO A 76 -22.03 -1.57 16.87
C PRO A 76 -21.62 -1.94 15.43
N PHE A 77 -20.54 -1.29 14.98
CA PHE A 77 -19.93 -1.42 13.65
C PHE A 77 -19.79 -2.85 13.13
N ASP A 78 -20.42 -3.12 11.99
CA ASP A 78 -20.29 -4.39 11.27
C ASP A 78 -19.46 -4.19 10.00
N TYR A 79 -18.20 -4.66 10.00
CA TYR A 79 -17.34 -4.70 8.81
C TYR A 79 -17.91 -5.62 7.71
N GLY A 80 -18.89 -6.46 8.04
CA GLY A 80 -19.66 -7.28 7.11
C GLY A 80 -20.85 -6.56 6.47
N ALA A 81 -21.26 -5.41 7.00
CA ALA A 81 -22.42 -4.68 6.49
C ALA A 81 -22.19 -4.21 5.05
N ASP A 82 -23.24 -4.31 4.23
CA ASP A 82 -23.20 -3.89 2.82
C ASP A 82 -22.83 -2.41 2.70
N GLU A 83 -23.32 -1.58 3.62
CA GLU A 83 -23.00 -0.15 3.70
C GLU A 83 -21.50 0.09 3.85
N TRP A 84 -20.83 -0.64 4.76
CA TRP A 84 -19.39 -0.51 4.96
C TRP A 84 -18.61 -0.94 3.71
N LYS A 85 -18.98 -2.06 3.08
CA LYS A 85 -18.31 -2.54 1.86
C LYS A 85 -18.38 -1.48 0.75
N VAL A 86 -19.52 -0.82 0.60
CA VAL A 86 -19.74 0.22 -0.41
C VAL A 86 -18.94 1.48 -0.08
N ARG A 87 -18.99 2.00 1.15
CA ARG A 87 -18.18 3.15 1.60
C ARG A 87 -16.68 2.91 1.46
N SER A 88 -16.21 1.77 1.97
CA SER A 88 -14.78 1.41 1.91
C SER A 88 -14.28 1.30 0.47
N ARG A 89 -15.11 0.76 -0.44
CA ARG A 89 -14.78 0.71 -1.87
C ARG A 89 -14.70 2.11 -2.47
N GLN A 90 -15.70 2.95 -2.27
CA GLN A 90 -15.72 4.29 -2.86
C GLN A 90 -14.55 5.14 -2.39
N LEU A 91 -14.22 5.12 -1.09
CA LEU A 91 -13.05 5.85 -0.57
C LEU A 91 -11.76 5.43 -1.29
N ARG A 92 -11.56 4.13 -1.49
CA ARG A 92 -10.37 3.60 -2.18
C ARG A 92 -10.36 3.93 -3.67
N GLU A 93 -11.52 4.05 -4.29
CA GLU A 93 -11.66 4.50 -5.68
C GLU A 93 -11.36 5.99 -5.84
N GLN A 94 -11.85 6.84 -4.93
CA GLN A 94 -11.51 8.26 -4.89
C GLN A 94 -10.02 8.49 -4.64
N ALA A 95 -9.39 7.64 -3.82
CA ALA A 95 -7.94 7.63 -3.66
C ALA A 95 -7.19 7.02 -4.87
N GLN A 96 -7.88 6.68 -5.97
CA GLN A 96 -7.32 6.07 -7.18
C GLN A 96 -6.47 4.82 -6.89
N TRP A 97 -6.87 4.06 -5.86
CA TRP A 97 -6.15 2.90 -5.38
C TRP A 97 -4.70 3.20 -4.93
N ARG A 98 -4.41 4.44 -4.50
CA ARG A 98 -3.12 4.85 -3.94
C ARG A 98 -3.19 4.94 -2.42
N CYS A 99 -2.12 4.53 -1.76
CA CYS A 99 -1.96 4.73 -0.32
C CYS A 99 -1.85 6.23 -0.02
N GLN A 100 -2.72 6.76 0.84
CA GLN A 100 -2.68 8.17 1.23
C GLN A 100 -1.54 8.51 2.23
N ALA A 101 -0.76 7.52 2.68
CA ALA A 101 0.40 7.74 3.55
C ALA A 101 1.73 7.68 2.77
N CYS A 102 1.94 6.68 1.93
CA CYS A 102 3.20 6.49 1.18
C CYS A 102 3.05 6.65 -0.34
N ASN A 103 1.87 7.04 -0.83
CA ASN A 103 1.56 7.23 -2.26
C ASN A 103 1.74 5.99 -3.18
N LEU A 104 2.06 4.83 -2.62
CA LEU A 104 2.18 3.57 -3.36
C LEU A 104 0.85 3.25 -4.09
N SER A 105 0.92 3.15 -5.42
CA SER A 105 -0.20 2.70 -6.24
C SER A 105 -0.40 1.19 -6.14
N LEU A 106 -1.64 0.79 -5.86
CA LEU A 106 -2.10 -0.58 -5.72
C LEU A 106 -3.24 -0.89 -6.71
N TYR A 107 -3.35 -0.13 -7.80
CA TYR A 107 -4.42 -0.27 -8.79
C TYR A 107 -4.55 -1.71 -9.34
N GLN A 108 -3.41 -2.39 -9.55
CA GLN A 108 -3.36 -3.77 -10.01
C GLN A 108 -3.64 -4.80 -8.90
N HIS A 109 -3.51 -4.41 -7.63
CA HIS A 109 -3.62 -5.29 -6.45
C HIS A 109 -4.43 -4.61 -5.35
N LYS A 110 -5.68 -4.29 -5.72
CA LYS A 110 -6.64 -3.50 -4.94
C LYS A 110 -6.90 -4.01 -3.53
N HIS A 111 -6.76 -5.32 -3.31
CA HIS A 111 -6.96 -5.96 -2.01
C HIS A 111 -5.90 -5.55 -0.98
N TYR A 112 -4.72 -5.08 -1.39
CA TYR A 112 -3.71 -4.57 -0.46
C TYR A 112 -3.99 -3.15 0.04
N LEU A 113 -5.01 -2.46 -0.48
CA LEU A 113 -5.42 -1.15 -0.01
C LEU A 113 -6.63 -1.30 0.90
N HIS A 114 -6.50 -0.85 2.14
CA HIS A 114 -7.49 -0.95 3.19
C HIS A 114 -8.06 0.44 3.51
N THR A 115 -9.25 0.48 4.11
CA THR A 115 -9.78 1.67 4.78
C THR A 115 -9.38 1.62 6.25
N HIS A 116 -8.88 2.72 6.79
CA HIS A 116 -8.48 2.91 8.18
C HIS A 116 -9.30 4.04 8.82
N HIS A 117 -9.75 3.85 10.06
CA HIS A 117 -10.42 4.89 10.86
C HIS A 117 -9.38 5.69 11.66
N ILE A 118 -9.28 6.99 11.41
CA ILE A 118 -8.22 7.88 11.91
C ILE A 118 -8.33 8.12 13.43
N TRP A 119 -9.53 8.46 13.92
CA TRP A 119 -9.75 8.84 15.31
C TRP A 119 -10.05 7.65 16.24
N GLY A 120 -9.90 6.42 15.74
CA GLY A 120 -10.24 5.20 16.49
C GLY A 120 -11.73 5.08 16.85
N THR A 121 -12.55 6.05 16.46
CA THR A 121 -13.99 5.98 16.57
C THR A 121 -14.53 5.12 15.44
N ARG A 122 -15.54 4.31 15.75
CA ARG A 122 -16.18 3.44 14.74
C ARG A 122 -17.20 4.20 13.88
N TYR A 123 -17.15 5.53 13.85
CA TYR A 123 -18.05 6.31 13.02
C TYR A 123 -17.55 6.34 11.57
N ASN A 124 -18.44 6.03 10.63
CA ASN A 124 -18.19 6.04 9.18
C ASN A 124 -18.19 7.46 8.57
N ASN A 125 -17.75 8.47 9.32
CA ASN A 125 -17.60 9.80 8.76
C ASN A 125 -16.43 9.77 7.76
N PRO A 126 -16.58 10.20 6.49
CA PRO A 126 -15.47 10.29 5.53
C PRO A 126 -14.23 10.98 6.08
N LYS A 127 -14.39 12.02 6.91
CA LYS A 127 -13.28 12.76 7.54
C LYS A 127 -12.50 11.89 8.53
N ASN A 128 -13.10 10.82 9.02
CA ASN A 128 -12.50 9.82 9.88
C ASN A 128 -11.87 8.66 9.09
N LEU A 129 -11.96 8.62 7.75
CA LEU A 129 -11.48 7.49 6.97
C LEU A 129 -10.25 7.85 6.14
N ARG A 130 -9.33 6.89 6.02
CA ARG A 130 -8.12 7.00 5.18
C ARG A 130 -7.87 5.71 4.40
N ALA A 131 -7.49 5.82 3.14
CA ALA A 131 -7.06 4.69 2.32
C ALA A 131 -5.56 4.42 2.54
N LEU A 132 -5.22 3.30 3.17
CA LEU A 132 -3.84 2.92 3.50
C LEU A 132 -3.47 1.57 2.89
N CYS A 133 -2.25 1.42 2.39
CA CYS A 133 -1.75 0.09 2.05
C CYS A 133 -1.63 -0.76 3.33
N ILE A 134 -1.72 -2.08 3.19
CA ILE A 134 -1.63 -3.00 4.34
C ILE A 134 -0.32 -2.85 5.14
N GLY A 135 0.76 -2.39 4.49
CA GLY A 135 2.01 -1.98 5.16
C GLY A 135 1.79 -0.81 6.13
N CYS A 136 1.45 0.37 5.62
CA CYS A 136 1.18 1.56 6.44
C CYS A 136 0.02 1.36 7.44
N HIS A 137 -0.97 0.56 7.08
CA HIS A 137 -2.08 0.22 7.97
C HIS A 137 -1.58 -0.61 9.17
N SER A 138 -0.67 -1.57 8.97
CA SER A 138 -0.10 -2.37 10.05
C SER A 138 0.78 -1.58 11.03
N GLU A 139 1.15 -0.34 10.67
CA GLU A 139 1.95 0.58 11.48
C GLU A 139 1.07 1.60 12.23
N GLN A 140 -0.24 1.62 12.01
CA GLN A 140 -1.15 2.50 12.74
C GLN A 140 -1.26 2.08 14.22
N PRO A 141 -1.41 3.04 15.15
CA PRO A 141 -1.55 2.74 16.57
C PRO A 141 -2.80 1.90 16.85
N GLY A 142 -2.73 0.99 17.83
CA GLY A 142 -3.84 0.12 18.24
C GLY A 142 -3.55 -1.37 18.08
N GLY A 143 -4.05 -2.20 19.00
CA GLY A 143 -3.66 -3.61 19.13
C GLY A 143 -3.98 -4.49 17.92
N ASN A 144 -5.06 -4.19 17.20
CA ASN A 144 -5.51 -5.03 16.07
C ASN A 144 -4.73 -4.78 14.77
N HIS A 145 -4.07 -3.62 14.63
CA HIS A 145 -3.33 -3.29 13.39
C HIS A 145 -2.05 -4.11 13.25
N TYR A 146 -1.35 -4.38 14.35
CA TYR A 146 -0.15 -5.22 14.34
C TYR A 146 -0.45 -6.66 13.87
N LEU A 147 -1.63 -7.19 14.19
CA LEU A 147 -2.05 -8.55 13.79
C LEU A 147 -2.09 -8.72 12.26
N LEU A 148 -2.25 -7.62 11.50
CA LEU A 148 -2.19 -7.65 10.03
C LEU A 148 -0.88 -8.26 9.53
N LYS A 149 0.23 -8.11 10.27
CA LYS A 149 1.54 -8.65 9.88
C LYS A 149 1.55 -10.19 9.79
N GLY A 150 0.66 -10.87 10.51
CA GLY A 150 0.48 -12.32 10.45
C GLY A 150 -0.38 -12.81 9.28
N THR A 151 -1.05 -11.91 8.55
CA THR A 151 -1.99 -12.30 7.48
C THR A 151 -1.28 -12.68 6.19
N ARG A 152 -1.91 -13.55 5.39
CA ARG A 152 -1.40 -13.92 4.05
C ARG A 152 -1.29 -12.72 3.12
N ASP A 153 -2.22 -11.78 3.21
CA ASP A 153 -2.21 -10.57 2.40
C ASP A 153 -1.00 -9.69 2.73
N TYR A 154 -0.66 -9.54 4.01
CA TYR A 154 0.52 -8.78 4.39
C TYR A 154 1.80 -9.44 3.86
N GLN A 155 1.91 -10.76 3.97
CA GLN A 155 3.06 -11.49 3.42
C GLN A 155 3.16 -11.36 1.90
N GLY A 156 2.02 -11.45 1.20
CA GLY A 156 1.94 -11.24 -0.25
C GLY A 156 2.31 -9.80 -0.66
N PHE A 157 1.86 -8.82 0.12
CA PHE A 157 2.23 -7.42 -0.06
C PHE A 157 3.74 -7.22 0.12
N MET A 158 4.33 -7.74 1.20
CA MET A 158 5.76 -7.60 1.46
C MET A 158 6.61 -8.25 0.37
N LYS A 159 6.22 -9.43 -0.10
CA LYS A 159 6.89 -10.11 -1.22
C LYS A 159 6.93 -9.26 -2.49
N ARG A 160 5.84 -8.53 -2.77
CA ARG A 160 5.68 -7.77 -4.02
C ARG A 160 6.17 -6.32 -3.94
N TYR A 161 5.85 -5.65 -2.84
CA TYR A 161 5.99 -4.20 -2.68
C TYR A 161 6.97 -3.80 -1.58
N GLY A 162 7.44 -4.72 -0.74
CA GLY A 162 8.23 -4.39 0.46
C GLY A 162 9.49 -3.55 0.19
N LYS A 163 10.15 -3.74 -0.96
CA LYS A 163 11.31 -2.93 -1.37
C LYS A 163 10.94 -1.50 -1.77
N LYS A 164 9.79 -1.31 -2.43
CA LYS A 164 9.30 0.01 -2.86
C LYS A 164 8.74 0.79 -1.68
N TRP A 165 7.90 0.13 -0.88
CA TRP A 165 7.25 0.69 0.29
C TRP A 165 8.23 1.32 1.30
N ARG A 166 9.42 0.75 1.49
CA ARG A 166 10.46 1.29 2.39
C ARG A 166 11.40 2.35 1.80
N ARG A 167 11.48 2.49 0.48
CA ARG A 167 12.37 3.50 -0.13
C ARG A 167 11.75 4.90 -0.05
N GLU A 168 10.48 5.01 -0.41
CA GLU A 168 9.72 6.27 -0.39
C GLU A 168 9.67 6.86 1.04
N SER A 169 9.55 6.03 2.09
CA SER A 169 9.57 6.53 3.49
C SER A 169 10.93 7.08 3.95
N SER A 170 12.04 6.72 3.30
CA SER A 170 13.40 7.11 3.71
C SER A 170 13.97 8.30 2.93
N GLU A 171 13.52 8.49 1.69
CA GLU A 171 13.89 9.61 0.83
C GLU A 171 13.16 10.89 1.26
N ASP A 172 11.90 10.77 1.68
CA ASP A 172 11.12 11.88 2.25
C ASP A 172 11.73 12.40 3.56
N LEU A 173 12.22 11.54 4.45
CA LEU A 173 12.92 11.95 5.68
C LEU A 173 14.24 12.70 5.40
N LYS A 174 14.95 12.34 4.33
CA LYS A 174 16.19 13.02 3.93
C LYS A 174 15.91 14.40 3.33
N ARG A 175 14.81 14.54 2.58
CA ARG A 175 14.38 15.81 1.99
C ARG A 175 13.94 16.80 3.07
N ASP A 176 13.12 16.36 4.02
CA ASP A 176 12.65 17.20 5.14
C ASP A 176 13.79 17.70 6.04
N TYR A 177 14.80 16.86 6.29
CA TYR A 177 16.00 17.27 7.03
C TYR A 177 16.86 18.31 6.28
N SER A 178 16.85 18.28 4.94
CA SER A 178 17.62 19.22 4.12
C SER A 178 16.95 20.59 3.97
N GLU A 179 15.61 20.63 4.03
CA GLU A 179 14.81 21.86 3.93
C GLU A 179 14.77 22.62 5.27
N THR A 180 14.81 21.93 6.41
CA THR A 180 14.83 22.54 7.76
C THR A 180 16.17 23.14 8.17
N LYS A 181 17.22 22.99 7.36
CA LYS A 181 18.59 23.46 7.63
C LYS A 181 19.01 24.66 6.76
N LYS A 182 18.08 25.26 6.01
CA LYS A 182 18.25 26.52 5.28
C LYS A 182 17.52 27.64 6.01
#